data_AF-A0A523KIB1-F1
#
_entry.id   AF-A0A523KIB1-F1
#
_cell.length_a   1.000
_cell.length_b   1.000
_cell.length_c   1.000
_cell.angle_alpha   90.00
_cell.angle_beta   90.00
_cell.angle_gamma   90.00
#
_symmetry.space_group_name_H-M   'P 1'
#
loop_
_entity.id
_entity.type
_entity.pdbx_description
1 polymer ?
#
loop_
_entity_poly.entity_id
_entity_poly.type
_entity_poly.pdbx_seq_one_letter_code
_entity_poly.pdbx_strand_id
1 'polypeptide(L)'
;MLEFEPTISQRRRFGLFLLSAYRELRNVYPGGFESFLVATCAAMGNRHTGKPVNVSSIAAMTGIPRPTVIRKLHLLEEIGLASRSETRHGTMVSMSAESWDHVRPHVARLLELETELHTVSEN
;
A
#
# COMPACT_ATOMS: atom_id res chain seq x y z
N MET A 1 26.95 5.22 -9.97
CA MET A 1 25.54 5.50 -9.61
C MET A 1 25.33 6.99 -9.82
N LEU A 2 24.61 7.37 -10.87
CA LEU A 2 24.20 8.77 -11.05
C LEU A 2 23.01 8.99 -10.12
N GLU A 3 23.20 9.75 -9.05
CA GLU A 3 22.11 10.27 -8.23
C GLU A 3 21.40 11.35 -9.07
N PHE A 4 20.31 10.95 -9.72
CA PHE A 4 19.47 11.85 -10.48
C PHE A 4 18.58 12.62 -9.51
N GLU A 5 18.89 13.90 -9.28
CA GLU A 5 18.05 14.83 -8.52
C GLU A 5 16.87 15.29 -9.42
N PRO A 6 15.60 15.01 -9.06
CA PRO A 6 14.46 15.40 -9.87
C PRO A 6 14.28 16.93 -9.94
N THR A 7 13.89 17.43 -11.10
CA THR A 7 13.61 18.86 -11.33
C THR A 7 12.45 19.38 -10.48
N ILE A 8 12.33 20.71 -10.29
CA ILE A 8 11.21 21.33 -9.56
C ILE A 8 9.86 20.98 -10.20
N SER A 9 9.79 20.91 -11.53
CA SER A 9 8.56 20.52 -12.26
C SER A 9 8.17 19.08 -11.97
N GLN A 10 9.15 18.15 -12.00
CA GLN A 10 8.94 16.75 -11.64
C GLN A 10 8.49 16.60 -10.18
N ARG A 11 9.15 17.28 -9.23
CA ARG A 11 8.76 17.30 -7.82
C ARG A 11 7.33 17.83 -7.61
N ARG A 12 6.93 18.88 -8.32
CA ARG A 12 5.55 19.43 -8.26
C ARG A 12 4.52 18.46 -8.83
N ARG A 13 4.77 17.87 -10.00
CA ARG A 13 3.86 16.88 -10.60
C ARG A 13 3.72 15.65 -9.72
N PHE A 14 4.83 15.15 -9.19
CA PHE A 14 4.84 14.05 -8.23
C PHE A 14 4.06 14.39 -6.96
N GLY A 15 4.24 15.59 -6.40
CA GLY A 15 3.48 16.05 -5.24
C GLY A 15 1.96 16.15 -5.51
N LEU A 16 1.56 16.71 -6.65
CA LEU A 16 0.15 16.78 -7.07
C LEU A 16 -0.45 15.39 -7.30
N PHE A 17 0.34 14.48 -7.83
CA PHE A 17 -0.03 13.08 -8.00
C PHE A 17 -0.24 12.38 -6.65
N LEU A 18 0.70 12.49 -5.72
CA LEU A 18 0.54 11.91 -4.39
C LEU A 18 -0.72 12.46 -3.72
N LEU A 19 -1.02 13.74 -3.88
CA LEU A 19 -2.25 14.34 -3.37
C LEU A 19 -3.52 13.81 -4.04
N SER A 20 -3.51 13.59 -5.36
CA SER A 20 -4.68 13.05 -6.07
C SER A 20 -4.92 11.58 -5.73
N ALA A 21 -3.87 10.77 -5.74
CA ALA A 21 -3.90 9.37 -5.30
C ALA A 21 -4.33 9.26 -3.84
N TYR A 22 -3.79 10.10 -2.95
CA TYR A 22 -4.18 10.14 -1.55
C TYR A 22 -5.67 10.47 -1.37
N ARG A 23 -6.20 11.42 -2.17
CA ARG A 23 -7.63 11.78 -2.12
C ARG A 23 -8.52 10.61 -2.54
N GLU A 24 -8.18 9.93 -3.61
CA GLU A 24 -8.92 8.75 -4.08
C GLU A 24 -8.84 7.61 -3.06
N LEU A 25 -7.64 7.29 -2.61
CA LEU A 25 -7.40 6.20 -1.66
C LEU A 25 -8.04 6.46 -0.30
N ARG A 26 -8.22 7.71 0.14
CA ARG A 26 -8.91 8.00 1.40
C ARG A 26 -10.40 7.66 1.35
N ASN A 27 -11.01 7.69 0.17
CA ASN A 27 -12.41 7.31 0.00
C ASN A 27 -12.59 5.80 -0.03
N VAL A 28 -11.56 5.06 -0.46
CA VAL A 28 -11.58 3.59 -0.60
C VAL A 28 -11.05 2.91 0.65
N TYR A 29 -9.96 3.43 1.22
CA TYR A 29 -9.26 2.88 2.37
C TYR A 29 -9.40 3.81 3.58
N PRO A 30 -10.16 3.42 4.62
CA PRO A 30 -10.22 4.19 5.85
C PRO A 30 -8.84 4.31 6.46
N GLY A 31 -8.38 5.53 6.74
CA GLY A 31 -7.01 5.80 7.17
C GLY A 31 -6.02 6.12 6.05
N GLY A 32 -6.49 6.25 4.80
CA GLY A 32 -5.76 6.85 3.68
C GLY A 32 -4.64 5.98 3.11
N PHE A 33 -3.60 6.63 2.59
CA PHE A 33 -2.49 5.96 1.90
C PHE A 33 -1.77 4.90 2.75
N GLU A 34 -1.62 5.12 4.06
CA GLU A 34 -1.04 4.11 4.95
C GLU A 34 -1.86 2.81 4.99
N SER A 35 -3.20 2.93 5.01
CA SER A 35 -4.09 1.75 4.97
C SER A 35 -4.01 1.04 3.63
N PHE A 36 -3.91 1.81 2.53
CA PHE A 36 -3.68 1.26 1.21
C PHE A 36 -2.35 0.48 1.14
N LEU A 37 -1.25 1.04 1.68
CA LEU A 37 0.05 0.34 1.72
C LEU A 37 -0.03 -0.96 2.53
N VAL A 38 -0.65 -0.90 3.71
CA VAL A 38 -0.85 -2.08 4.57
C VAL A 38 -1.68 -3.15 3.85
N ALA A 39 -2.81 -2.76 3.24
CA ALA A 39 -3.67 -3.66 2.48
C ALA A 39 -2.91 -4.29 1.28
N THR A 40 -2.10 -3.49 0.59
CA THR A 40 -1.31 -3.94 -0.56
C THR A 40 -0.27 -4.98 -0.16
N CYS A 41 0.55 -4.69 0.87
CA CYS A 41 1.56 -5.64 1.34
C CYS A 41 0.93 -6.94 1.85
N ALA A 42 -0.17 -6.85 2.61
CA ALA A 42 -0.87 -8.02 3.09
C ALA A 42 -1.46 -8.85 1.95
N ALA A 43 -2.16 -8.22 1.00
CA ALA A 43 -2.81 -8.91 -0.12
C ALA A 43 -1.79 -9.59 -1.04
N MET A 44 -0.68 -8.91 -1.35
CA MET A 44 0.40 -9.50 -2.15
C MET A 44 1.04 -10.69 -1.43
N GLY A 45 1.35 -10.55 -0.14
CA GLY A 45 1.94 -11.63 0.64
C GLY A 45 1.01 -12.84 0.76
N ASN A 46 -0.27 -12.63 1.03
CA ASN A 46 -1.28 -13.69 1.06
C ASN A 46 -1.41 -14.40 -0.29
N ARG A 47 -1.48 -13.63 -1.40
CA ARG A 47 -1.63 -14.19 -2.75
C ARG A 47 -0.41 -14.99 -3.19
N HIS A 48 0.79 -14.48 -2.92
CA HIS A 48 2.03 -15.13 -3.38
C HIS A 48 2.37 -16.38 -2.58
N THR A 49 2.12 -16.38 -1.27
CA THR A 49 2.49 -17.48 -0.38
C THR A 49 1.35 -18.44 -0.05
N GLY A 50 0.09 -18.05 -0.34
CA GLY A 50 -1.12 -18.74 0.10
C GLY A 50 -1.32 -18.74 1.62
N LYS A 51 -0.56 -17.91 2.37
CA LYS A 51 -0.51 -17.94 3.83
C LYS A 51 -0.76 -16.55 4.44
N PRO A 52 -1.26 -16.49 5.69
CA PRO A 52 -1.34 -15.25 6.45
C PRO A 52 0.03 -14.55 6.55
N VAL A 53 0.06 -13.21 6.53
CA VAL A 53 1.27 -12.40 6.63
C VAL A 53 1.43 -11.87 8.06
N ASN A 54 2.64 -11.91 8.62
CA ASN A 54 2.90 -11.36 9.94
C ASN A 54 2.87 -9.82 9.93
N VAL A 55 2.24 -9.21 10.92
CA VAL A 55 2.18 -7.74 11.06
C VAL A 55 3.57 -7.10 11.09
N SER A 56 4.56 -7.74 11.72
CA SER A 56 5.94 -7.23 11.77
C SER A 56 6.58 -7.21 10.39
N SER A 57 6.25 -8.16 9.51
CA SER A 57 6.70 -8.15 8.11
C SER A 57 6.08 -7.00 7.33
N ILE A 58 4.78 -6.73 7.54
CA ILE A 58 4.09 -5.59 6.90
C ILE A 58 4.72 -4.27 7.36
N ALA A 59 5.02 -4.11 8.65
CA ALA A 59 5.69 -2.93 9.19
C ALA A 59 7.08 -2.74 8.57
N ALA A 60 7.87 -3.81 8.42
CA ALA A 60 9.17 -3.75 7.79
C ALA A 60 9.08 -3.38 6.30
N MET A 61 8.13 -3.93 5.56
CA MET A 61 7.94 -3.66 4.13
C MET A 61 7.45 -2.23 3.85
N THR A 62 6.59 -1.70 4.71
CA THR A 62 5.98 -0.37 4.52
C THR A 62 6.75 0.76 5.17
N GLY A 63 7.67 0.46 6.10
CA GLY A 63 8.31 1.45 6.97
C GLY A 63 7.36 2.08 8.00
N ILE A 64 6.11 1.62 8.08
CA ILE A 64 5.11 2.14 9.02
C ILE A 64 5.30 1.48 10.39
N PRO A 65 5.30 2.25 11.50
CA PRO A 65 5.45 1.68 12.83
C PRO A 65 4.40 0.59 13.11
N ARG A 66 4.83 -0.51 13.75
CA ARG A 66 3.96 -1.67 14.05
C ARG A 66 2.63 -1.29 14.73
N PRO A 67 2.58 -0.39 15.74
CA PRO A 67 1.30 0.05 16.32
C PRO A 67 0.39 0.73 15.30
N THR A 68 0.95 1.52 14.38
CA THR A 68 0.20 2.15 13.29
C THR A 68 -0.33 1.11 12.32
N VAL A 69 0.46 0.11 11.93
CA VAL A 69 0.00 -1.01 11.09
C VAL A 69 -1.17 -1.74 11.74
N ILE A 70 -1.09 -2.07 13.03
CA ILE A 70 -2.17 -2.70 13.79
C ILE A 70 -3.45 -1.84 13.74
N ARG A 71 -3.32 -0.53 13.95
CA ARG A 71 -4.45 0.40 13.85
C ARG A 71 -5.05 0.44 12.44
N LYS A 72 -4.24 0.42 11.38
CA LYS A 72 -4.75 0.39 10.00
C LYS A 72 -5.43 -0.93 9.68
N LEU A 73 -4.90 -2.05 10.17
CA LEU A 73 -5.53 -3.36 10.00
C LEU A 73 -6.90 -3.42 10.67
N HIS A 74 -7.08 -2.80 11.84
CA HIS A 74 -8.40 -2.68 12.46
C HIS A 74 -9.41 -1.98 11.55
N LEU A 75 -9.01 -0.89 10.90
CA LEU A 75 -9.87 -0.18 9.94
C LEU A 75 -10.19 -1.04 8.70
N LEU A 76 -9.25 -1.87 8.25
CA LEU A 76 -9.44 -2.80 7.14
C LEU A 76 -10.33 -4.00 7.53
N GLU A 77 -10.29 -4.43 8.78
CA GLU A 77 -11.21 -5.44 9.34
C GLU A 77 -12.64 -4.92 9.43
N GLU A 78 -12.83 -3.68 9.89
CA GLU A 78 -14.15 -3.05 10.02
C GLU A 78 -14.93 -3.02 8.69
N ILE A 79 -14.22 -2.94 7.56
CA ILE A 79 -14.80 -2.96 6.21
C ILE A 79 -14.71 -4.34 5.53
N GLY A 80 -14.29 -5.38 6.26
CA GLY A 80 -14.27 -6.77 5.76
C GLY A 80 -13.16 -7.11 4.77
N LEU A 81 -12.16 -6.25 4.59
CA LEU A 81 -11.03 -6.53 3.69
C LEU A 81 -9.96 -7.42 4.36
N ALA A 82 -9.80 -7.32 5.68
CA ALA A 82 -8.80 -8.08 6.41
C ALA A 82 -9.42 -8.90 7.55
N SER A 83 -8.68 -9.88 8.02
CA SER A 83 -8.92 -10.60 9.26
C SER A 83 -7.60 -10.88 9.95
N ARG A 84 -7.54 -10.71 11.27
CA ARG A 84 -6.37 -11.04 12.09
C ARG A 84 -6.60 -12.29 12.91
N SER A 85 -5.49 -13.00 13.14
CA SER A 85 -5.43 -14.11 14.09
C SER A 85 -4.17 -13.99 14.93
N GLU A 86 -4.28 -14.27 16.22
CA GLU A 86 -3.14 -14.33 17.12
C GLU A 86 -2.55 -15.75 17.13
N THR A 87 -1.23 -15.84 16.99
CA THR A 87 -0.50 -17.12 16.99
C THR A 87 0.72 -17.03 17.90
N ARG A 88 1.38 -18.17 18.15
CA ARG A 88 2.69 -18.19 18.84
C ARG A 88 3.79 -17.37 18.14
N HIS A 89 3.59 -17.05 16.86
CA HIS A 89 4.51 -16.24 16.04
C HIS A 89 4.08 -14.76 15.97
N GLY A 90 3.04 -14.37 16.71
CA GLY A 90 2.45 -13.04 16.75
C GLY A 90 1.19 -12.91 15.89
N THR A 91 0.75 -11.66 15.70
CA THR A 91 -0.43 -11.30 14.91
C THR A 91 -0.20 -11.59 13.43
N MET A 92 -1.08 -12.41 12.88
CA MET A 92 -1.11 -12.81 11.47
C MET A 92 -2.31 -12.16 10.77
N VAL A 93 -2.13 -11.76 9.51
CA VAL A 93 -3.13 -11.07 8.69
C VAL A 93 -3.50 -11.92 7.49
N SER A 94 -4.78 -12.17 7.33
CA SER A 94 -5.38 -12.80 6.16
C SER A 94 -6.30 -11.81 5.49
N MET A 95 -6.03 -11.50 4.23
CA MET A 95 -6.89 -10.69 3.39
C MET A 95 -8.00 -11.57 2.79
N SER A 96 -9.18 -10.99 2.54
CA SER A 96 -10.23 -11.68 1.81
C SER A 96 -9.76 -12.06 0.40
N ALA A 97 -10.35 -13.09 -0.21
CA ALA A 97 -10.00 -13.51 -1.56
C ALA A 97 -10.13 -12.37 -2.59
N GLU A 98 -11.12 -11.49 -2.39
CA GLU A 98 -11.43 -10.33 -3.24
C GLU A 98 -10.55 -9.11 -2.92
N SER A 99 -9.78 -9.14 -1.84
CA SER A 99 -8.97 -7.98 -1.42
C SER A 99 -7.93 -7.58 -2.45
N TRP A 100 -7.34 -8.55 -3.15
CA TRP A 100 -6.43 -8.22 -4.25
C TRP A 100 -7.15 -7.51 -5.39
N ASP A 101 -8.38 -7.89 -5.71
CA ASP A 101 -9.15 -7.24 -6.77
C ASP A 101 -9.54 -5.81 -6.40
N HIS A 102 -9.68 -5.51 -5.09
CA HIS A 102 -9.85 -4.14 -4.59
C HIS A 102 -8.56 -3.31 -4.68
N VAL A 103 -7.41 -3.92 -4.43
CA VAL A 103 -6.12 -3.20 -4.38
C VAL A 103 -5.49 -3.04 -5.77
N ARG A 104 -5.59 -4.07 -6.62
CA ARG A 104 -4.89 -4.17 -7.91
C ARG A 104 -5.10 -2.97 -8.83
N PRO A 105 -6.32 -2.42 -9.01
CA PRO A 105 -6.52 -1.28 -9.90
C PRO A 105 -5.74 -0.04 -9.46
N HIS A 106 -5.67 0.21 -8.15
CA HIS A 106 -4.94 1.34 -7.61
C HIS A 106 -3.42 1.13 -7.72
N VAL A 107 -2.93 -0.10 -7.51
CA VAL A 107 -1.50 -0.42 -7.73
C VAL A 107 -1.12 -0.24 -9.20
N ALA A 108 -1.92 -0.76 -10.13
CA ALA A 108 -1.68 -0.59 -11.57
C ALA A 108 -1.64 0.91 -11.94
N ARG A 109 -2.57 1.69 -11.39
CA ARG A 109 -2.60 3.14 -11.62
C ARG A 109 -1.35 3.85 -11.13
N LEU A 110 -0.83 3.47 -9.95
CA LEU A 110 0.42 4.03 -9.43
C LEU A 110 1.62 3.70 -10.34
N LEU A 111 1.70 2.48 -10.87
CA LEU A 111 2.79 2.02 -11.75
C LEU A 111 2.76 2.66 -13.14
N GLU A 112 1.57 2.81 -13.73
CA GLU A 112 1.41 3.57 -14.98
C GLU A 112 1.98 4.99 -14.83
N LEU A 113 1.68 5.63 -13.70
CA LEU A 113 2.09 7.01 -13.43
C LEU A 113 3.60 7.12 -13.13
N GLU A 114 4.19 6.14 -12.45
CA GLU A 114 5.65 6.03 -12.32
C GLU A 114 6.30 5.98 -13.72
N THR A 115 5.74 5.18 -14.63
CA THR A 115 6.24 5.05 -16.01
C THR A 115 6.10 6.36 -16.80
N GLU A 116 4.98 7.07 -16.69
CA GLU A 116 4.77 8.39 -17.31
C GLU A 116 5.79 9.43 -16.80
N LEU A 117 6.12 9.42 -15.51
CA LEU A 117 7.10 10.33 -14.93
C LEU A 117 8.53 10.04 -15.43
N HIS A 118 8.87 8.77 -15.68
CA HIS A 118 10.17 8.39 -16.23
C HIS A 118 10.30 8.72 -17.73
N THR A 119 9.27 8.49 -18.53
CA THR A 119 9.30 8.74 -19.98
C THR A 119 9.37 10.23 -20.35
N VAL A 120 8.78 11.12 -19.55
CA VAL A 120 8.89 12.58 -19.73
C VAL A 120 10.27 13.10 -19.28
N SER A 121 11.09 12.30 -18.61
CA SER A 121 12.47 12.67 -18.24
C SER A 121 13.47 12.46 -19.39
N GLU A 122 13.09 11.74 -20.45
CA GLU A 122 13.96 11.39 -21.59
C GLU A 122 13.73 12.26 -22.84
N ASN A 123 12.72 13.15 -22.82
CA ASN A 123 12.40 14.12 -23.88
C ASN A 123 12.63 15.56 -23.40
#